data_AF-A0A2W6VP72-F1
#
_entry.id   AF-A0A2W6VP72-F1
#
_cell.length_a   1.000
_cell.length_b   1.000
_cell.length_c   1.000
_cell.angle_alpha   90.00
_cell.angle_beta   90.00
_cell.angle_gamma   90.00
#
_symmetry.space_group_name_H-M   'P 1'
#
loop_
_entity.id
_entity.type
_entity.pdbx_description
1 polymer ?
#
loop_
_entity_poly.entity_id
_entity_poly.type
_entity_poly.pdbx_seq_one_letter_code
_entity_poly.pdbx_strand_id
1 'polypeptide(L)'
;MQSCFFRCWLISWAIAVFLPSALIAGFALAPHGPAITSITALPAATWAVADEMGPAAKLLLGACLFAAFLLVERSRPTRQSARIALAIAGALAAMLVTIALLPADWSRGFAIGLGGNRFDPSLLAAYVTGSAAAGLSFAMSVSRCLARLSG
;
A
#
# COMPACT_ATOMS: atom_id res chain seq x y z
N MET A 1 11.10 -1.91 20.32
CA MET A 1 10.11 -1.06 19.62
C MET A 1 10.50 -0.74 18.18
N GLN A 2 11.70 -0.20 17.92
CA GLN A 2 12.15 0.17 16.56
C GLN A 2 12.16 -1.01 15.56
N SER A 3 12.65 -2.19 15.98
CA SER A 3 12.67 -3.40 15.15
C SER A 3 11.26 -3.90 14.78
N CYS A 4 10.31 -3.84 15.73
CA CYS A 4 8.91 -4.17 15.47
C CYS A 4 8.30 -3.22 14.45
N PHE A 5 8.45 -1.91 14.67
CA PHE A 5 7.89 -0.89 13.79
C PHE A 5 8.39 -1.06 12.36
N PHE A 6 9.71 -1.15 12.17
CA PHE A 6 10.30 -1.23 10.83
C PHE A 6 9.84 -2.48 10.07
N ARG A 7 9.81 -3.65 10.73
CA ARG A 7 9.34 -4.89 10.11
C ARG A 7 7.85 -4.82 9.73
N CYS A 8 7.01 -4.29 10.62
CA CYS A 8 5.57 -4.15 10.35
C CYS A 8 5.32 -3.15 9.22
N TRP A 9 6.05 -2.02 9.21
CA TRP A 9 5.99 -1.04 8.13
C TRP A 9 6.40 -1.67 6.78
N LEU A 10 7.48 -2.44 6.74
CA LEU A 10 7.95 -3.06 5.50
C LEU A 10 6.93 -4.05 4.93
N ILE A 11 6.30 -4.86 5.78
CA ILE A 11 5.22 -5.78 5.37
C ILE A 11 4.02 -4.98 4.83
N SER A 12 3.60 -3.93 5.53
CA SER A 12 2.50 -3.09 5.09
C SER A 12 2.80 -2.34 3.79
N TRP A 13 4.03 -1.88 3.61
CA TRP A 13 4.49 -1.29 2.35
C TRP A 13 4.42 -2.30 1.20
N ALA A 14 4.88 -3.53 1.41
CA ALA A 14 4.76 -4.59 0.42
C ALA A 14 3.28 -4.86 0.07
N ILE A 15 2.39 -4.94 1.06
CA ILE A 15 0.94 -5.09 0.81
C ILE A 15 0.40 -3.91 -0.01
N ALA A 16 0.77 -2.68 0.33
CA ALA A 16 0.31 -1.48 -0.37
C ALA A 16 0.79 -1.39 -1.83
N VAL A 17 1.85 -2.12 -2.20
CA VAL A 17 2.36 -2.19 -3.58
C VAL A 17 1.80 -3.40 -4.31
N PHE A 18 1.95 -4.59 -3.74
CA PHE A 18 1.65 -5.85 -4.43
C PHE A 18 0.16 -6.20 -4.45
N LEU A 19 -0.60 -5.84 -3.42
CA LEU A 19 -2.04 -6.13 -3.43
C LEU A 19 -2.79 -5.31 -4.49
N PRO A 20 -2.61 -3.98 -4.63
CA PRO A 20 -3.16 -3.26 -5.76
C PRO A 20 -2.68 -3.79 -7.11
N SER A 21 -1.41 -4.17 -7.23
CA SER A 21 -0.85 -4.74 -8.47
C SER A 21 -1.56 -6.04 -8.86
N ALA A 22 -1.85 -6.91 -7.88
CA ALA A 22 -2.60 -8.15 -8.10
C ALA A 22 -4.04 -7.86 -8.54
N LEU A 23 -4.71 -6.88 -7.92
CA LEU A 23 -6.07 -6.47 -8.30
C LEU A 23 -6.10 -5.85 -9.71
N ILE A 24 -5.14 -4.98 -10.03
CA ILE A 24 -5.00 -4.35 -11.35
C ILE A 24 -4.78 -5.41 -12.42
N ALA A 25 -3.90 -6.39 -12.19
CA ALA A 25 -3.68 -7.51 -13.10
C ALA A 25 -4.93 -8.39 -13.23
N GLY A 26 -5.57 -8.72 -12.10
CA GLY A 26 -6.73 -9.62 -12.06
C GLY A 26 -7.98 -9.04 -12.71
N PHE A 27 -8.16 -7.73 -12.67
CA PHE A 27 -9.25 -7.02 -13.34
C PHE A 27 -8.86 -6.46 -14.71
N ALA A 28 -7.68 -6.82 -15.23
CA ALA A 28 -7.17 -6.34 -16.53
C ALA A 28 -7.19 -4.81 -16.69
N LEU A 29 -6.88 -4.08 -15.61
CA LEU A 29 -6.85 -2.62 -15.57
C LEU A 29 -5.52 -2.03 -16.08
N ALA A 30 -4.48 -2.86 -16.19
CA ALA A 30 -3.19 -2.45 -16.77
C ALA A 30 -3.26 -2.48 -18.30
N PRO A 31 -3.01 -1.37 -19.03
CA PRO A 31 -3.14 -1.34 -20.48
C PRO A 31 -2.16 -2.26 -21.22
N HIS A 32 -0.99 -2.51 -20.64
CA HIS A 32 0.09 -3.33 -21.23
C HIS A 32 0.42 -4.57 -20.38
N GLY A 33 -0.33 -4.80 -19.30
CA GLY A 33 -0.04 -5.88 -18.36
C GLY A 33 -0.63 -7.22 -18.81
N PRO A 34 -0.02 -8.35 -18.44
CA PRO A 34 -0.59 -9.66 -18.69
C PRO A 34 -1.90 -9.83 -17.90
N ALA A 35 -3.00 -10.13 -18.60
CA ALA A 35 -4.25 -10.50 -17.96
C ALA A 35 -4.10 -11.86 -17.25
N ILE A 36 -4.69 -12.01 -16.07
CA ILE A 36 -4.65 -13.27 -15.32
C ILE A 36 -5.55 -14.28 -16.02
N THR A 37 -4.93 -15.24 -16.71
CA THR A 37 -5.63 -16.35 -17.38
C THR A 37 -5.80 -17.59 -16.48
N SER A 38 -5.03 -17.68 -15.39
CA SER A 38 -5.09 -18.76 -14.40
C SER A 38 -4.57 -18.31 -13.03
N ILE A 39 -4.93 -19.03 -11.97
CA ILE A 39 -4.40 -18.75 -10.61
C ILE A 39 -2.88 -18.94 -10.51
N THR A 40 -2.30 -19.81 -11.34
CA THR A 40 -0.86 -20.05 -11.39
C THR A 40 -0.11 -18.88 -12.05
N ALA A 41 -0.76 -18.11 -12.91
CA ALA A 41 -0.20 -16.91 -13.52
C ALA A 41 -0.28 -15.67 -12.59
N LEU A 42 -1.06 -15.73 -11.51
CA LEU A 42 -1.32 -14.59 -10.62
C LEU A 42 -0.05 -13.99 -10.00
N PRO A 43 0.91 -14.77 -9.48
CA PRO A 43 2.16 -14.19 -8.97
C PRO A 43 2.93 -13.45 -10.07
N ALA A 44 3.15 -14.09 -11.22
CA ALA A 44 3.90 -13.49 -12.33
C ALA A 44 3.26 -12.21 -12.86
N ALA A 45 1.93 -12.19 -13.02
CA ALA A 45 1.19 -11.00 -13.45
C ALA A 45 1.24 -9.87 -12.42
N THR A 46 1.14 -10.21 -11.13
CA THR A 46 1.28 -9.25 -10.02
C THR A 46 2.66 -8.61 -10.03
N TRP A 47 3.71 -9.41 -10.20
CA TRP A 47 5.10 -8.93 -10.30
C TRP A 47 5.31 -8.02 -11.50
N ALA A 48 4.77 -8.38 -12.66
CA ALA A 48 4.89 -7.55 -13.87
C ALA A 48 4.29 -6.15 -13.66
N VAL A 49 3.06 -6.05 -13.12
CA VAL A 49 2.43 -4.75 -12.82
C VAL A 49 3.21 -3.99 -11.73
N ALA A 50 3.69 -4.70 -10.70
CA ALA A 50 4.51 -4.07 -9.67
C ALA A 50 5.85 -3.57 -10.21
N ASP A 51 6.46 -4.22 -11.20
CA ASP A 51 7.72 -3.80 -11.82
C ASP A 51 7.56 -2.60 -12.76
N GLU A 52 6.39 -2.46 -13.40
CA GLU A 52 6.05 -1.26 -14.15
C GLU A 52 5.95 -0.02 -13.26
N MET A 53 5.53 -0.19 -12.00
CA MET A 53 5.48 0.90 -11.02
C MET A 53 6.89 1.44 -10.74
N GLY A 54 7.09 2.70 -11.12
CA GLY A 54 8.37 3.39 -10.99
C GLY A 54 8.90 3.43 -9.54
N PRO A 55 10.23 3.47 -9.35
CA PRO A 55 10.85 3.48 -8.03
C PRO A 55 10.45 4.71 -7.21
N ALA A 56 10.25 5.87 -7.85
CA ALA A 56 9.80 7.09 -7.19
C ALA A 56 8.42 6.92 -6.52
N ALA A 57 7.48 6.27 -7.20
CA ALA A 57 6.15 5.99 -6.64
C ALA A 57 6.23 5.07 -5.41
N LYS A 58 7.04 3.99 -5.51
CA LYS A 58 7.23 3.03 -4.42
C LYS A 58 7.87 3.67 -3.18
N LEU A 59 8.89 4.51 -3.39
CA LEU A 59 9.60 5.21 -2.32
C LEU A 59 8.73 6.29 -1.69
N LEU A 60 8.02 7.09 -2.48
CA LEU A 60 7.11 8.11 -1.96
C LEU A 60 5.99 7.48 -1.14
N LEU A 61 5.34 6.42 -1.66
CA LEU A 61 4.34 5.67 -0.91
C LEU A 61 4.91 5.11 0.39
N GLY A 62 6.11 4.52 0.34
CA GLY A 62 6.81 4.02 1.53
C GLY A 62 7.07 5.11 2.56
N ALA A 63 7.54 6.28 2.14
CA ALA A 63 7.80 7.42 3.01
C ALA A 63 6.50 7.97 3.62
N CYS A 64 5.43 8.11 2.83
CA CYS A 64 4.12 8.54 3.32
C CYS A 64 3.53 7.53 4.32
N LEU A 65 3.62 6.24 4.05
CA LEU A 65 3.19 5.18 4.97
C LEU A 65 4.02 5.20 6.26
N PHE A 66 5.34 5.37 6.15
CA PHE A 66 6.23 5.46 7.31
C PHE A 66 5.80 6.62 8.23
N ALA A 67 5.62 7.80 7.64
CA ALA A 67 5.19 8.99 8.37
C ALA A 67 3.81 8.80 9.00
N ALA A 68 2.84 8.27 8.26
CA ALA A 68 1.49 8.01 8.76
C ALA A 68 1.50 7.04 9.94
N PHE A 69 2.16 5.89 9.83
CA PHE A 69 2.23 4.92 10.91
C PHE A 69 3.04 5.42 12.11
N LEU A 70 4.07 6.25 11.89
CA LEU A 70 4.79 6.90 12.97
C LEU A 70 3.87 7.83 13.78
N LEU A 71 2.99 8.58 13.11
CA LEU A 71 1.98 9.41 13.77
C LEU A 71 0.96 8.58 14.55
N VAL A 72 0.53 7.44 14.02
CA VAL A 72 -0.36 6.50 14.73
C VAL A 72 0.28 5.99 16.01
N GLU A 73 1.55 5.58 15.98
CA GLU A 73 2.21 5.09 17.19
C GLU A 73 2.55 6.23 18.17
N ARG A 74 2.79 7.45 17.66
CA ARG A 74 3.01 8.64 18.51
C ARG A 74 1.74 9.09 19.24
N SER A 75 0.56 8.88 18.66
CA SER A 75 -0.71 9.22 19.33
C SER A 75 -1.07 8.25 20.46
N ARG A 76 -0.32 7.15 20.62
CA ARG A 76 -0.47 6.14 21.69
C ARG A 76 -1.92 5.67 21.88
N PRO A 77 -2.57 5.12 20.83
CA PRO A 77 -3.95 4.67 20.93
C PRO A 77 -4.09 3.59 22.00
N THR A 78 -5.00 3.82 22.96
CA THR A 78 -5.26 2.93 24.09
C THR A 78 -6.11 1.72 23.71
N ARG A 79 -7.00 1.87 22.73
CA ARG A 79 -7.86 0.79 22.22
C ARG A 79 -7.34 0.24 20.90
N GLN A 80 -7.34 -1.09 20.75
CA GLN A 80 -6.92 -1.75 19.51
C GLN A 80 -7.77 -1.33 18.31
N SER A 81 -9.08 -1.13 18.48
CA SER A 81 -9.97 -0.65 17.42
C SER A 81 -9.60 0.75 16.93
N ALA A 82 -9.23 1.66 17.85
CA ALA A 82 -8.76 3.00 17.50
C ALA A 82 -7.43 2.94 16.73
N ARG A 83 -6.50 2.06 17.14
CA ARG A 83 -5.24 1.84 16.43
C ARG A 83 -5.47 1.35 15.00
N ILE A 84 -6.37 0.38 14.81
CA ILE A 84 -6.74 -0.14 13.48
C ILE A 84 -7.34 0.97 12.62
N ALA A 85 -8.31 1.72 13.14
CA ALA A 85 -8.96 2.79 12.42
C ALA A 85 -7.96 3.88 11.98
N LEU A 86 -7.08 4.31 12.89
CA LEU A 86 -6.04 5.31 12.59
C LEU A 86 -5.00 4.79 11.59
N ALA A 87 -4.61 3.51 11.68
CA ALA A 87 -3.67 2.91 10.73
C ALA A 87 -4.29 2.79 9.32
N ILE A 88 -5.56 2.37 9.22
CA ILE A 88 -6.27 2.32 7.93
C ILE A 88 -6.40 3.74 7.36
N ALA A 89 -6.88 4.71 8.15
CA ALA A 89 -7.02 6.09 7.71
C ALA A 89 -5.68 6.70 7.28
N GLY A 90 -4.61 6.44 8.03
CA GLY A 90 -3.25 6.88 7.70
C GLY A 90 -2.72 6.26 6.40
N ALA A 91 -2.97 4.97 6.17
CA ALA A 91 -2.55 4.30 4.94
C ALA A 91 -3.34 4.79 3.71
N LEU A 92 -4.66 5.00 3.86
CA LEU A 92 -5.50 5.61 2.82
C LEU A 92 -4.99 7.02 2.48
N ALA A 93 -4.76 7.86 3.49
CA ALA A 93 -4.22 9.20 3.32
C ALA A 93 -2.84 9.17 2.63
N ALA A 94 -1.94 8.27 3.04
CA ALA A 94 -0.64 8.10 2.40
C ALA A 94 -0.75 7.75 0.92
N MET A 95 -1.67 6.85 0.55
CA MET A 95 -1.94 6.49 -0.84
C MET A 95 -2.48 7.68 -1.63
N LEU A 96 -3.49 8.37 -1.11
CA LEU A 96 -4.08 9.53 -1.78
C LEU A 96 -3.09 10.68 -1.95
N VAL A 97 -2.26 10.95 -0.94
CA VAL A 97 -1.18 11.94 -1.00
C VAL A 97 -0.15 11.55 -2.06
N THR A 98 0.22 10.27 -2.13
CA THR A 98 1.14 9.76 -3.17
C THR A 98 0.55 10.00 -4.56
N ILE A 99 -0.73 9.63 -4.77
CA ILE A 99 -1.43 9.86 -6.04
C ILE A 99 -1.54 11.36 -6.36
N ALA A 100 -1.80 12.21 -5.36
CA ALA A 100 -1.99 13.65 -5.55
C ALA A 100 -0.69 14.41 -5.85
N LEU A 101 0.42 14.01 -5.23
CA LEU A 101 1.67 14.77 -5.27
C LEU A 101 2.68 14.22 -6.27
N LEU A 102 2.61 12.96 -6.67
CA LEU A 102 3.59 12.40 -7.59
C LEU A 102 3.49 13.12 -8.96
N PRO A 103 4.59 13.68 -9.50
CA PRO A 103 4.59 14.29 -10.82
C PRO A 103 4.31 13.25 -11.91
N ALA A 104 3.69 13.67 -13.02
CA ALA A 104 3.33 12.78 -14.12
C ALA A 104 4.56 12.03 -14.68
N ASP A 105 5.68 12.74 -14.84
CA ASP A 105 6.94 12.19 -15.36
C ASP A 105 7.52 11.05 -14.49
N TRP A 106 7.15 11.02 -13.21
CA TRP A 106 7.61 10.01 -12.24
C TRP A 106 6.55 8.96 -11.93
N SER A 107 5.38 9.06 -12.55
CA SER A 107 4.21 8.21 -12.29
C SER A 107 4.14 6.96 -13.18
N ARG A 108 5.23 6.56 -13.86
CA ARG A 108 5.24 5.36 -14.71
C ARG A 108 4.62 4.16 -13.96
N GLY A 109 3.63 3.52 -14.58
CA GLY A 109 2.95 2.35 -14.02
C GLY A 109 2.14 2.60 -12.75
N PHE A 110 1.83 3.87 -12.44
CA PHE A 110 1.07 4.27 -11.25
C PHE A 110 0.15 5.46 -11.51
N ALA A 111 -1.09 5.41 -11.02
CA ALA A 111 -2.05 6.52 -11.11
C ALA A 111 -2.12 7.13 -12.54
N ILE A 112 -1.78 8.42 -12.68
CA ILE A 112 -1.81 9.13 -13.97
C ILE A 112 -0.91 8.47 -15.05
N GLY A 113 0.22 7.88 -14.66
CA GLY A 113 1.10 7.20 -15.61
C GLY A 113 0.72 5.74 -15.91
N LEU A 114 -0.37 5.25 -15.32
CA LEU A 114 -0.98 3.97 -15.67
C LEU A 114 -2.29 4.16 -16.46
N GLY A 115 -3.21 4.99 -15.94
CA GLY A 115 -4.56 5.16 -16.48
C GLY A 115 -4.81 6.47 -17.24
N GLY A 116 -3.80 7.34 -17.38
CA GLY A 116 -3.94 8.67 -18.01
C GLY A 116 -4.65 9.71 -17.13
N ASN A 117 -5.44 9.26 -16.13
CA ASN A 117 -6.12 10.10 -15.15
C ASN A 117 -5.50 9.89 -13.76
N ARG A 118 -5.31 10.99 -13.02
CA ARG A 118 -4.72 10.94 -11.67
C ARG A 118 -5.60 10.16 -10.68
N PHE A 119 -6.91 10.35 -10.75
CA PHE A 119 -7.90 9.65 -9.91
C PHE A 119 -8.88 8.86 -10.78
N ASP A 120 -8.35 7.89 -11.54
CA ASP A 120 -9.22 6.93 -12.22
C ASP A 120 -9.99 6.07 -11.18
N PRO A 121 -11.34 6.02 -11.22
CA PRO A 121 -12.12 5.32 -10.21
C PRO A 121 -11.81 3.82 -10.09
N SER A 122 -11.48 3.15 -11.20
CA SER A 122 -11.21 1.71 -11.20
C SER A 122 -9.87 1.39 -10.56
N LEU A 123 -8.82 2.17 -10.88
CA LEU A 123 -7.51 2.06 -10.23
C LEU A 123 -7.58 2.49 -8.76
N LEU A 124 -8.35 3.54 -8.46
CA LEU A 124 -8.52 4.04 -7.11
C LEU A 124 -9.13 2.97 -6.19
N ALA A 125 -10.10 2.20 -6.66
CA ALA A 125 -10.66 1.08 -5.89
C ALA A 125 -9.60 0.04 -5.50
N ALA A 126 -8.70 -0.31 -6.43
CA ALA A 126 -7.58 -1.21 -6.16
C ALA A 126 -6.59 -0.62 -5.14
N TYR A 127 -6.22 0.66 -5.30
CA TYR A 127 -5.32 1.36 -4.38
C TYR A 127 -5.90 1.51 -2.97
N VAL A 128 -7.18 1.86 -2.85
CA VAL A 128 -7.91 1.96 -1.57
C VAL A 128 -7.94 0.60 -0.87
N THR A 129 -8.23 -0.47 -1.61
CA THR A 129 -8.25 -1.83 -1.05
C THR A 129 -6.88 -2.24 -0.52
N GLY A 130 -5.82 -2.02 -1.31
CA GLY A 130 -4.46 -2.35 -0.88
C GLY A 130 -3.97 -1.53 0.30
N SER A 131 -4.26 -0.23 0.33
CA SER A 131 -3.86 0.66 1.43
C SER A 131 -4.66 0.38 2.72
N ALA A 132 -5.95 0.08 2.63
CA ALA A 132 -6.72 -0.37 3.79
C ALA A 132 -6.16 -1.69 4.38
N ALA A 133 -5.85 -2.67 3.53
CA ALA A 133 -5.21 -3.92 3.94
C ALA A 133 -3.83 -3.69 4.56
N ALA A 134 -3.04 -2.75 4.02
CA ALA A 134 -1.74 -2.37 4.57
C ALA A 134 -1.86 -1.77 5.98
N GLY A 135 -2.81 -0.85 6.19
CA GLY A 135 -3.08 -0.26 7.51
C GLY A 135 -3.56 -1.29 8.54
N LEU A 136 -4.47 -2.18 8.14
CA LEU A 136 -4.92 -3.30 8.98
C LEU A 136 -3.75 -4.22 9.36
N SER A 137 -2.93 -4.60 8.38
CA SER A 137 -1.76 -5.46 8.61
C SER A 137 -0.75 -4.82 9.56
N PHE A 138 -0.51 -3.52 9.43
CA PHE A 138 0.38 -2.77 10.32
C PHE A 138 -0.13 -2.87 11.77
N ALA A 139 -1.39 -2.49 12.00
CA ALA A 139 -1.99 -2.44 13.32
C ALA A 139 -2.04 -3.83 14.01
N MET A 140 -2.30 -4.90 13.25
CA MET A 140 -2.28 -6.26 13.81
C MET A 140 -0.86 -6.73 14.11
N SER A 141 0.08 -6.48 13.21
CA SER A 141 1.46 -6.97 13.31
C SER A 141 2.21 -6.27 14.44
N VAL A 142 2.03 -4.95 14.58
CA VAL A 142 2.70 -4.16 15.63
C VAL A 142 2.17 -4.53 17.01
N SER A 143 0.85 -4.70 17.18
CA SER A 143 0.26 -5.11 18.46
C SER A 143 0.74 -6.50 18.88
N ARG A 144 0.83 -7.45 17.94
CA ARG A 144 1.39 -8.79 18.21
C ARG A 144 2.88 -8.72 18.58
N CYS A 145 3.66 -7.90 17.88
CA CYS A 145 5.09 -7.76 18.15
C CYS A 145 5.36 -7.15 19.52
N LEU A 146 4.59 -6.11 19.90
CA LEU A 146 4.70 -5.48 21.21
C LEU A 146 4.26 -6.42 22.34
N ALA A 147 3.17 -7.17 22.16
CA ALA A 147 2.71 -8.15 23.14
C ALA A 147 3.74 -9.25 23.44
N ARG A 148 4.52 -9.67 22.43
CA ARG A 148 5.62 -10.65 22.59
C ARG A 148 6.86 -10.10 23.29
N LEU A 149 7.02 -8.77 23.35
CA LEU A 149 8.14 -8.13 24.03
C LEU A 149 7.83 -7.78 25.49
N SER A 150 6.56 -7.78 25.87
CA SER A 150 6.09 -7.48 27.23
C SER A 150 5.85 -8.70 28.10
N GLY A 151 5.89 -9.91 27.53
CA GLY A 151 5.84 -11.19 28.25
C GLY A 151 7.21 -11.81 28.29
#